data_AF-A0A7S0QB84-F1
#
_entry.id   AF-A0A7S0QB84-F1
#
_cell.length_a   1.000
_cell.length_b   1.000
_cell.length_c   1.000
_cell.angle_alpha   90.00
_cell.angle_beta   90.00
_cell.angle_gamma   90.00
#
_symmetry.space_group_name_H-M   'P 1'
#
loop_
_entity.id
_entity.type
_entity.pdbx_description
1 polymer ?
#
loop_
_entity_poly.entity_id
_entity_poly.type
_entity_poly.pdbx_seq_one_letter_code
_entity_poly.pdbx_strand_id
1 'polypeptide(L)'
;QVENSLDDKCAVEISSLSEESTSESKTSNRSRLKAKILRSLATHRFSQVDNEPQLIEENVYIGSIGAANNLESLSRNRIRCILCLCSDSAREHDGIEYMTIKDFPDRVCADLFGRLPMLCSHIEERAGRGILVHCFQGKSRSAAVVAGWLVWRGRRLADALA
;
A
#
# COMPACT_ATOMS: atom_id res chain seq x y z
N GLN A 1 -1.66 7.71 26.19
CA GLN A 1 -0.34 8.37 26.24
C GLN A 1 0.57 7.34 26.91
N VAL A 2 1.53 6.65 26.29
CA VAL A 2 2.58 7.06 25.35
C VAL A 2 3.08 5.76 24.67
N GLU A 3 2.64 5.44 23.45
CA GLU A 3 3.22 4.31 22.67
C GLU A 3 3.31 4.62 21.17
N ASN A 4 2.42 5.47 20.62
CA ASN A 4 2.47 5.90 19.22
C ASN A 4 3.67 6.80 18.81
N SER A 5 4.52 7.26 19.74
CA SER A 5 5.53 8.28 19.41
C SER A 5 6.82 7.72 18.78
N LEU A 6 7.06 6.41 18.89
CA LEU A 6 8.27 5.78 18.34
C LEU A 6 8.02 5.23 16.94
N ASP A 7 6.81 4.73 16.69
CA ASP A 7 6.41 4.15 15.40
C ASP A 7 6.25 5.23 14.32
N ASP A 8 5.65 6.37 14.67
CA ASP A 8 5.57 7.53 13.77
C ASP A 8 6.96 8.13 13.51
N LYS A 9 7.85 8.15 14.51
CA LYS A 9 9.23 8.63 14.32
C LYS A 9 10.03 7.76 13.36
N CYS A 10 9.89 6.43 13.45
CA CYS A 10 10.59 5.52 12.57
C CYS A 10 10.03 5.58 11.13
N ALA A 11 8.71 5.71 10.97
CA ALA A 11 8.09 5.91 9.66
C ALA A 11 8.51 7.25 9.02
N VAL A 12 8.55 8.33 9.82
CA VAL A 12 9.02 9.65 9.40
C VAL A 12 10.50 9.61 9.03
N GLU A 13 11.35 8.94 9.81
CA GLU A 13 12.77 8.72 9.49
C GLU A 13 12.94 7.93 8.19
N ILE A 14 12.13 6.89 7.94
CA ILE A 14 12.21 6.11 6.70
C ILE A 14 11.78 6.95 5.48
N SER A 15 10.81 7.86 5.63
CA SER A 15 10.43 8.80 4.58
C SER A 15 11.46 9.91 4.36
N SER A 16 12.05 10.48 5.42
CA SER A 16 13.05 11.56 5.32
C SER A 16 14.39 11.07 4.79
N LEU A 17 14.78 9.82 5.09
CA LEU A 17 15.96 9.16 4.52
C LEU A 17 15.84 8.93 2.99
N SER A 18 14.66 9.12 2.41
CA SER A 18 14.45 9.11 0.95
C SER A 18 14.63 10.48 0.27
N GLU A 19 14.82 11.55 1.07
CA GLU A 19 14.94 12.94 0.59
C GLU A 19 16.39 13.46 0.62
N GLU A 20 17.25 12.94 1.51
CA GLU A 20 18.68 13.27 1.52
C GLU A 20 19.48 12.46 0.49
N SER A 21 19.45 12.87 -0.78
CA SER A 21 20.49 12.44 -1.72
C SER A 21 20.79 13.47 -2.81
N THR A 22 21.57 14.49 -2.43
CA THR A 22 22.40 15.27 -3.36
C THR A 22 23.83 15.36 -2.81
N SER A 23 24.68 14.37 -3.13
CA SER A 23 26.11 14.54 -3.53
C SER A 23 26.92 13.22 -3.47
N GLU A 24 27.18 12.69 -4.66
CA GLU A 24 28.33 11.95 -5.24
C GLU A 24 29.22 10.89 -4.52
N SER A 25 29.17 9.69 -5.14
CA SER A 25 30.27 8.82 -5.60
C SER A 25 31.29 8.20 -4.62
N LYS A 26 30.85 7.14 -3.91
CA LYS A 26 31.56 5.88 -3.50
C LYS A 26 30.89 5.25 -2.27
N THR A 27 30.21 6.08 -1.47
CA THR A 27 29.27 5.74 -0.39
C THR A 27 27.96 5.12 -0.89
N SER A 28 27.62 5.33 -2.17
CA SER A 28 26.34 4.98 -2.82
C SER A 28 25.87 3.53 -2.61
N ASN A 29 26.74 2.52 -2.75
CA ASN A 29 26.30 1.12 -2.62
C ASN A 29 26.05 0.70 -1.15
N ARG A 30 26.87 1.17 -0.20
CA ARG A 30 26.68 0.85 1.23
C ARG A 30 25.46 1.55 1.81
N SER A 31 25.22 2.81 1.42
CA SER A 31 24.04 3.58 1.83
C SER A 31 22.75 2.96 1.29
N ARG A 32 22.75 2.54 0.02
CA ARG A 32 21.59 1.85 -0.59
C ARG A 32 21.34 0.48 0.04
N LEU A 33 22.40 -0.28 0.34
CA LEU A 33 22.25 -1.57 1.02
C LEU A 33 21.72 -1.39 2.44
N LYS A 34 22.23 -0.41 3.20
CA LYS A 34 21.70 -0.05 4.52
C LYS A 34 20.22 0.34 4.44
N ALA A 35 19.84 1.18 3.48
CA ALA A 35 18.45 1.59 3.29
C ALA A 35 17.54 0.38 2.96
N LYS A 36 18.00 -0.53 2.08
CA LYS A 36 17.28 -1.78 1.77
C LYS A 36 17.12 -2.69 2.99
N ILE A 37 18.16 -2.84 3.81
CA ILE A 37 18.11 -3.65 5.03
C ILE A 37 17.15 -3.02 6.04
N LEU A 38 17.28 -1.71 6.30
CA LEU A 38 16.42 -1.00 7.23
C LEU A 38 14.95 -1.08 6.78
N ARG A 39 14.70 -0.89 5.49
CA ARG A 39 13.38 -1.02 4.90
C ARG A 39 12.84 -2.45 5.02
N SER A 40 13.64 -3.47 4.76
CA SER A 40 13.26 -4.88 4.93
C SER A 40 12.89 -5.19 6.39
N LEU A 41 13.69 -4.73 7.36
CA LEU A 41 13.42 -4.90 8.79
C LEU A 41 12.15 -4.16 9.23
N ALA A 42 11.99 -2.92 8.80
CA ALA A 42 10.78 -2.14 9.07
C ALA A 42 9.54 -2.82 8.45
N THR A 43 9.63 -3.25 7.19
CA THR A 43 8.58 -3.99 6.49
C THR A 43 8.20 -5.24 7.27
N HIS A 44 9.19 -6.02 7.73
CA HIS A 44 8.95 -7.21 8.53
C HIS A 44 8.23 -6.89 9.84
N ARG A 45 8.66 -5.85 10.58
CA ARG A 45 7.99 -5.46 11.84
C ARG A 45 6.58 -4.94 11.60
N PHE A 46 6.35 -4.07 10.61
CA PHE A 46 5.02 -3.59 10.26
C PHE A 46 4.09 -4.71 9.80
N SER A 47 4.62 -5.66 9.01
CA SER A 47 3.84 -6.81 8.53
C SER A 47 3.35 -7.75 9.62
N GLN A 48 3.88 -7.68 10.84
CA GLN A 48 3.40 -8.48 11.96
C GLN A 48 2.31 -7.79 12.78
N VAL A 49 2.20 -6.46 12.69
CA VAL A 49 1.23 -5.67 13.47
C VAL A 49 -0.01 -5.33 12.65
N ASP A 50 0.17 -5.05 11.36
CA ASP A 50 -0.93 -4.72 10.44
C ASP A 50 -0.99 -5.79 9.34
N ASN A 51 -1.62 -6.93 9.65
CA ASN A 51 -1.69 -8.10 8.77
C ASN A 51 -3.12 -8.51 8.39
N GLU A 52 -4.10 -7.65 8.64
CA GLU A 52 -5.51 -7.90 8.40
C GLU A 52 -6.10 -6.88 7.41
N PRO A 53 -6.64 -7.32 6.26
CA PRO A 53 -7.31 -6.45 5.32
C PRO A 53 -8.61 -5.91 5.95
N GLN A 54 -8.85 -4.63 5.76
CA GLN A 54 -10.03 -3.93 6.26
C GLN A 54 -11.08 -3.87 5.15
N LEU A 55 -12.30 -4.31 5.45
CA LEU A 55 -13.43 -4.23 4.53
C LEU A 55 -13.90 -2.78 4.39
N ILE A 56 -13.97 -2.28 3.16
CA ILE A 56 -14.48 -0.93 2.86
C ILE A 56 -15.89 -1.01 2.29
N GLU A 57 -16.09 -1.92 1.35
CA GLU A 57 -17.36 -2.18 0.68
C GLU A 57 -17.45 -3.67 0.37
N GLU A 58 -18.62 -4.14 -0.07
CA GLU A 58 -18.81 -5.55 -0.39
C GLU A 58 -17.67 -6.09 -1.28
N ASN A 59 -16.89 -7.02 -0.73
CA ASN A 59 -15.74 -7.67 -1.36
C ASN A 59 -14.58 -6.73 -1.79
N VAL A 60 -14.54 -5.48 -1.30
CA VAL A 60 -13.46 -4.52 -1.55
C VAL A 60 -12.75 -4.19 -0.24
N TYR A 61 -11.46 -4.46 -0.20
CA TYR A 61 -10.63 -4.33 0.99
C TYR A 61 -9.47 -3.36 0.78
N ILE A 62 -9.04 -2.73 1.87
CA ILE A 62 -7.81 -1.95 1.95
C ILE A 62 -6.83 -2.60 2.94
N GLY A 63 -5.53 -2.45 2.72
CA GLY A 63 -4.56 -2.93 3.71
C GLY A 63 -3.12 -2.52 3.45
N SER A 64 -2.25 -3.02 4.31
CA SER A 64 -0.79 -2.87 4.22
C SER A 64 -0.16 -4.03 3.41
N ILE A 65 1.16 -3.98 3.26
CA ILE A 65 1.94 -5.11 2.76
C ILE A 65 1.87 -6.35 3.67
N GLY A 66 1.61 -6.18 4.98
CA GLY A 66 1.38 -7.28 5.90
C GLY A 66 0.08 -8.02 5.56
N ALA A 67 -1.00 -7.29 5.34
CA ALA A 67 -2.29 -7.85 4.95
C ALA A 67 -2.18 -8.62 3.62
N ALA A 68 -1.45 -8.07 2.64
CA ALA A 68 -1.22 -8.73 1.35
C ALA A 68 -0.35 -9.99 1.43
N ASN A 69 0.42 -10.18 2.50
CA ASN A 69 1.26 -11.36 2.73
C ASN A 69 0.59 -12.41 3.63
N ASN A 70 -0.59 -12.12 4.20
CA ASN A 70 -1.29 -13.02 5.11
C ASN A 70 -2.26 -13.92 4.33
N LEU A 71 -1.75 -15.02 3.77
CA LEU A 71 -2.55 -15.96 2.98
C LEU A 71 -3.78 -16.50 3.72
N GLU A 72 -3.68 -16.73 5.03
CA GLU A 72 -4.80 -17.18 5.85
C GLU A 72 -5.93 -16.15 5.86
N SER A 73 -5.58 -14.88 6.12
CA SER A 73 -6.55 -13.79 6.11
C SER A 73 -7.15 -13.54 4.72
N LEU A 74 -6.33 -13.59 3.67
CA LEU A 74 -6.80 -13.48 2.28
C LEU A 74 -7.82 -14.58 1.95
N SER A 75 -7.53 -15.82 2.34
CA SER A 75 -8.40 -16.98 2.11
C SER A 75 -9.71 -16.87 2.87
N ARG A 76 -9.65 -16.48 4.16
CA ARG A 76 -10.83 -16.28 5.02
C ARG A 76 -11.77 -15.20 4.48
N ASN A 77 -11.20 -14.12 3.94
CA ASN A 77 -11.96 -13.03 3.32
C ASN A 77 -12.32 -13.29 1.84
N ARG A 78 -11.97 -14.46 1.29
CA ARG A 78 -12.20 -14.85 -0.11
C ARG A 78 -11.61 -13.85 -1.12
N ILE A 79 -10.48 -13.23 -0.79
CA ILE A 79 -9.78 -12.31 -1.67
C ILE A 79 -9.06 -13.10 -2.76
N ARG A 80 -9.35 -12.80 -4.03
CA ARG A 80 -8.74 -13.44 -5.21
C ARG A 80 -7.97 -12.48 -6.10
N CYS A 81 -8.04 -11.18 -5.84
CA CYS A 81 -7.35 -10.15 -6.59
C CYS A 81 -6.59 -9.22 -5.63
N ILE A 82 -5.35 -8.86 -5.97
CA ILE A 82 -4.53 -7.92 -5.21
C ILE A 82 -4.05 -6.81 -6.14
N LEU A 83 -4.39 -5.57 -5.80
CA LEU A 83 -3.87 -4.36 -6.42
C LEU A 83 -2.77 -3.77 -5.53
N CYS A 84 -1.53 -3.90 -5.98
CA CYS A 84 -0.33 -3.40 -5.30
C CYS A 84 0.06 -2.02 -5.83
N LEU A 85 0.09 -1.03 -4.95
CA LEU A 85 0.42 0.37 -5.27
C LEU A 85 1.83 0.79 -4.80
N CYS A 86 2.69 -0.17 -4.43
CA CYS A 86 4.07 0.08 -4.02
C CYS A 86 5.08 -0.79 -4.77
N SER A 87 6.30 -0.29 -4.90
CA SER A 87 7.41 -1.00 -5.55
C SER A 87 7.88 -2.23 -4.79
N ASP A 88 7.65 -2.26 -3.48
CA ASP A 88 7.89 -3.43 -2.64
C ASP A 88 6.69 -4.37 -2.83
N SER A 89 6.87 -5.40 -3.67
CA SER A 89 5.80 -6.34 -3.98
C SER A 89 5.57 -7.29 -2.81
N ALA A 90 4.30 -7.54 -2.49
CA ALA A 90 3.92 -8.66 -1.64
C ALA A 90 4.41 -9.99 -2.25
N ARG A 91 4.45 -11.05 -1.43
CA ARG A 91 4.65 -12.41 -1.91
C ARG A 91 3.47 -12.77 -2.80
N GLU A 92 3.77 -13.36 -3.95
CA GLU A 92 2.75 -13.93 -4.81
C GLU A 92 2.29 -15.27 -4.24
N HIS A 93 0.98 -15.47 -4.23
CA HIS A 93 0.31 -16.68 -3.77
C HIS A 93 -0.44 -17.33 -4.91
N ASP A 94 -0.39 -18.65 -5.00
CA ASP A 94 -1.10 -19.41 -6.03
C ASP A 94 -2.62 -19.15 -5.97
N GLY A 95 -3.21 -18.92 -7.14
CA GLY A 95 -4.65 -18.69 -7.25
C GLY A 95 -5.13 -17.29 -6.85
N ILE A 96 -4.21 -16.33 -6.68
CA ILE A 96 -4.49 -14.90 -6.55
C ILE A 96 -3.98 -14.17 -7.80
N GLU A 97 -4.80 -13.29 -8.36
CA GLU A 97 -4.43 -12.40 -9.45
C GLU A 97 -3.78 -11.14 -8.89
N TYR A 98 -2.61 -10.75 -9.42
CA TYR A 98 -1.87 -9.58 -8.98
C TYR A 98 -1.79 -8.52 -10.08
N MET A 99 -2.16 -7.28 -9.74
CA MET A 99 -1.81 -6.10 -10.52
C MET A 99 -0.88 -5.22 -9.70
N THR A 100 0.33 -4.98 -10.20
CA THR A 100 1.29 -4.09 -9.54
C THR A 100 1.48 -2.83 -10.37
N ILE A 101 1.18 -1.69 -9.76
CA ILE A 101 1.45 -0.38 -10.34
C ILE A 101 2.89 0.00 -10.02
N LYS A 102 3.76 -0.19 -11.01
CA LYS A 102 5.15 0.27 -10.93
C LYS A 102 5.18 1.80 -10.96
N ASP A 103 6.24 2.36 -10.37
CA ASP A 103 6.51 3.80 -10.39
C ASP A 103 5.35 4.66 -9.91
N PHE A 104 4.81 4.29 -8.74
CA PHE A 104 3.80 5.06 -8.02
C PHE A 104 4.37 5.56 -6.68
N PRO A 105 5.20 6.64 -6.73
CA PRO A 105 5.85 7.16 -5.54
C PRO A 105 4.83 7.71 -4.56
N ASP A 106 5.09 7.54 -3.27
CA ASP A 106 4.28 8.10 -2.19
C ASP A 106 4.69 9.56 -1.96
N ARG A 107 4.42 10.42 -2.95
CA ARG A 107 4.78 11.85 -2.94
C ARG A 107 3.64 12.66 -3.52
N VAL A 108 3.52 13.92 -3.08
CA VAL A 108 2.46 14.85 -3.50
C VAL A 108 2.40 15.02 -5.03
N CYS A 109 3.52 14.87 -5.73
CA CYS A 109 3.64 15.01 -7.17
C CYS A 109 3.36 13.72 -7.99
N ALA A 110 2.99 12.62 -7.34
CA ALA A 110 2.61 11.41 -8.06
C ALA A 110 1.31 11.63 -8.83
N ASP A 111 1.29 11.25 -10.11
CA ASP A 111 0.09 11.35 -10.94
C ASP A 111 -0.93 10.25 -10.58
N LEU A 112 -1.64 10.47 -9.48
CA LEU A 112 -2.77 9.65 -9.07
C LEU A 112 -3.99 9.93 -9.99
N PHE A 113 -4.22 11.18 -10.36
CA PHE A 113 -5.39 11.58 -11.15
C PHE A 113 -5.42 10.97 -12.55
N GLY A 114 -4.29 10.94 -13.26
CA GLY A 114 -4.20 10.30 -14.58
C GLY A 114 -4.39 8.78 -14.53
N ARG A 115 -4.06 8.14 -13.39
CA ARG A 115 -4.19 6.68 -13.21
C ARG A 115 -5.53 6.26 -12.62
N LEU A 116 -6.20 7.16 -11.90
CA LEU A 116 -7.44 6.90 -11.18
C LEU A 116 -8.51 6.20 -12.02
N PRO A 117 -8.82 6.61 -13.26
CA PRO A 117 -9.85 5.93 -14.07
C PRO A 117 -9.54 4.45 -14.28
N MET A 118 -8.30 4.12 -14.65
CA MET A 118 -7.89 2.74 -14.86
C MET A 118 -7.93 1.92 -13.57
N LEU A 119 -7.49 2.50 -12.45
CA LEU A 119 -7.52 1.84 -11.14
C LEU A 119 -8.97 1.59 -10.67
N CYS A 120 -9.85 2.56 -10.86
CA CYS A 120 -11.27 2.44 -10.50
C CYS A 120 -11.95 1.32 -11.31
N SER A 121 -11.75 1.29 -12.63
CA SER A 121 -12.26 0.20 -13.47
C SER A 121 -11.72 -1.16 -13.04
N HIS A 122 -10.43 -1.25 -12.73
CA HIS A 122 -9.81 -2.49 -12.28
C HIS A 122 -10.43 -3.00 -10.96
N ILE A 123 -10.67 -2.11 -10.00
CA ILE A 123 -11.33 -2.44 -8.72
C ILE A 123 -12.77 -2.90 -8.98
N GLU A 124 -13.53 -2.16 -9.79
CA GLU A 124 -14.94 -2.47 -10.07
C GLU A 124 -15.11 -3.85 -10.71
N GLU A 125 -14.29 -4.18 -11.72
CA GLU A 125 -14.33 -5.48 -12.42
C GLU A 125 -14.04 -6.68 -11.50
N ARG A 126 -13.32 -6.44 -10.40
CA ARG A 126 -12.80 -7.50 -9.50
C ARG A 126 -13.49 -7.53 -8.15
N ALA A 127 -14.29 -6.52 -7.81
CA ALA A 127 -15.05 -6.47 -6.57
C ALA A 127 -15.81 -7.79 -6.34
N GLY A 128 -16.52 -8.31 -7.35
CA GLY A 128 -17.26 -9.59 -7.22
C GLY A 128 -16.41 -10.84 -6.90
N ARG A 129 -15.07 -10.77 -7.03
CA ARG A 129 -14.14 -11.88 -6.73
C ARG A 129 -13.37 -11.67 -5.42
N GLY A 130 -13.57 -10.55 -4.72
CA GLY A 130 -12.76 -10.16 -3.57
C GLY A 130 -11.44 -9.52 -4.00
N ILE A 131 -11.30 -8.22 -3.80
CA ILE A 131 -10.08 -7.46 -4.12
C ILE A 131 -9.50 -6.77 -2.89
N LEU A 132 -8.18 -6.88 -2.73
CA LEU A 132 -7.39 -6.08 -1.78
C LEU A 132 -6.61 -5.00 -2.51
N VAL A 133 -6.85 -3.75 -2.16
CA VAL A 133 -6.04 -2.60 -2.60
C VAL A 133 -5.05 -2.26 -1.48
N HIS A 134 -3.76 -2.45 -1.73
CA HIS A 134 -2.74 -2.20 -0.71
C HIS A 134 -1.62 -1.29 -1.21
N CYS A 135 -0.98 -0.62 -0.26
CA CYS A 135 0.32 0.00 -0.46
C CYS A 135 1.28 -0.53 0.61
N PHE A 136 2.21 0.29 1.09
CA PHE A 136 3.13 -0.13 2.15
C PHE A 136 2.40 -0.26 3.50
N GLN A 137 1.78 0.82 3.97
CA GLN A 137 1.09 0.89 5.27
C GLN A 137 -0.43 0.88 5.17
N GLY A 138 -1.00 0.89 3.96
CA GLY A 138 -2.45 1.01 3.80
C GLY A 138 -3.03 2.42 4.02
N LYS A 139 -2.21 3.44 4.30
CA LYS A 139 -2.67 4.75 4.79
C LYS A 139 -2.69 5.90 3.77
N SER A 140 -1.85 5.86 2.74
CA SER A 140 -1.69 6.97 1.78
C SER A 140 -2.24 6.59 0.39
N ARG A 141 -1.43 5.99 -0.47
CA ARG A 141 -1.79 5.62 -1.85
C ARG A 141 -3.04 4.74 -1.97
N SER A 142 -3.13 3.67 -1.18
CA SER A 142 -4.29 2.78 -1.18
C SER A 142 -5.56 3.49 -0.71
N ALA A 143 -5.47 4.30 0.34
CA ALA A 143 -6.59 5.07 0.85
C ALA A 143 -7.08 6.08 -0.20
N ALA A 144 -6.15 6.79 -0.85
CA ALA A 144 -6.48 7.76 -1.89
C ALA A 144 -7.14 7.09 -3.12
N VAL A 145 -6.65 5.92 -3.55
CA VAL A 145 -7.24 5.17 -4.67
C VAL A 145 -8.64 4.65 -4.31
N VAL A 146 -8.81 4.08 -3.12
CA VAL A 146 -10.12 3.57 -2.66
C VAL A 146 -11.13 4.72 -2.50
N ALA A 147 -10.73 5.83 -1.89
CA ALA A 147 -11.58 7.03 -1.79
C ALA A 147 -11.95 7.57 -3.19
N GLY A 148 -10.99 7.61 -4.12
CA GLY A 148 -11.24 7.99 -5.50
C GLY A 148 -12.22 7.04 -6.20
N TRP A 149 -12.13 5.74 -5.98
CA TRP A 149 -13.09 4.75 -6.49
C TRP A 149 -14.48 4.94 -5.90
N LEU A 150 -14.60 5.19 -4.59
CA LEU A 150 -15.89 5.49 -3.96
C LEU A 150 -16.55 6.74 -4.57
N VAL A 151 -15.76 7.80 -4.78
CA VAL A 151 -16.25 9.04 -5.43
C VAL A 151 -16.62 8.79 -6.89
N TRP A 152 -15.83 8.00 -7.61
CA TRP A 152 -16.12 7.60 -8.99
C TRP A 152 -17.43 6.80 -9.11
N ARG A 153 -17.78 6.01 -8.08
CA ARG A 153 -19.09 5.34 -7.94
C ARG A 153 -20.24 6.27 -7.51
N GLY A 154 -19.98 7.57 -7.34
CA GLY A 154 -20.99 8.57 -7.00
C GLY A 154 -21.13 8.87 -5.50
N ARG A 155 -20.22 8.40 -4.64
CA ARG A 155 -20.21 8.84 -3.23
C ARG A 155 -19.68 10.26 -3.12
N ARG A 156 -20.13 10.97 -2.09
CA ARG A 156 -19.55 12.28 -1.75
C ARG A 156 -18.17 12.05 -1.14
N LEU A 157 -17.24 12.96 -1.42
CA LEU A 157 -15.89 12.87 -0.88
C LEU A 157 -15.89 12.85 0.65
N ALA A 158 -16.77 13.62 1.29
CA ALA A 158 -16.90 13.63 2.75
C ALA A 158 -17.27 12.25 3.31
N ASP A 159 -18.16 11.52 2.65
CA ASP A 159 -18.60 10.19 3.07
C ASP A 159 -17.52 9.13 2.80
N ALA A 160 -16.72 9.32 1.76
CA ALA A 160 -15.63 8.41 1.39
C ALA A 160 -14.40 8.52 2.31
N LEU A 161 -14.29 9.60 3.09
CA LEU A 161 -13.18 9.89 4.01
C LEU A 161 -13.58 9.83 5.49
N ALA A 162 -14.86 9.55 5.78
CA ALA A 162 -15.40 9.44 7.12
C ALA A 162 -14.97 8.12 7.79
#